data_AF-A0A2A4GHQ7-F1
#
_entry.id   AF-A0A2A4GHQ7-F1
#
_cell.length_a   1.000
_cell.length_b   1.000
_cell.length_c   1.000
_cell.angle_alpha   90.00
_cell.angle_beta   90.00
_cell.angle_gamma   90.00
#
_symmetry.space_group_name_H-M   'P 1'
#
loop_
_entity.id
_entity.type
_entity.pdbx_description
1 polymer ?
#
loop_
_entity_poly.entity_id
_entity_poly.type
_entity_poly.pdbx_seq_one_letter_code
_entity_poly.pdbx_strand_id
1 'polypeptide(L)'
;MKMYGLRVYDSQGTVVLDVTDRTPRILGSFTTPAIKSKRTVTGQIKHEGLRGRTAIWWLELAKPASAAHQYDYSIHQDNDTLIWSITVNRLLYRGQVPPLLVHYGVY
;
A
#
# COMPACT_ATOMS: atom_id res chain seq x y z
N MET A 1 -5.49 -18.34 -21.90
CA MET A 1 -4.85 -17.27 -21.12
C MET A 1 -5.28 -17.45 -19.67
N LYS A 2 -4.35 -17.72 -18.73
CA LYS A 2 -4.70 -17.83 -17.31
C LYS A 2 -4.90 -16.43 -16.76
N MET A 3 -6.10 -16.08 -16.33
CA MET A 3 -6.37 -14.85 -15.60
C MET A 3 -6.11 -15.10 -14.12
N TYR A 4 -5.26 -14.28 -13.52
CA TYR A 4 -5.03 -14.24 -12.08
C TYR A 4 -5.69 -12.97 -11.59
N GLY A 5 -6.71 -13.08 -10.75
CA GLY A 5 -7.28 -11.92 -10.07
C GLY A 5 -7.02 -11.95 -8.58
N LEU A 6 -7.35 -10.84 -7.93
CA LEU A 6 -7.17 -10.64 -6.49
C LEU A 6 -8.51 -10.82 -5.79
N ARG A 7 -8.52 -11.66 -4.75
CA ARG A 7 -9.61 -11.72 -3.79
C ARG A 7 -9.05 -11.37 -2.41
N VAL A 8 -9.54 -10.29 -1.83
CA VAL A 8 -9.17 -9.85 -0.48
C VAL A 8 -10.30 -10.23 0.47
N TYR A 9 -9.92 -10.81 1.60
CA TYR A 9 -10.83 -11.18 2.67
C TYR A 9 -10.56 -10.30 3.90
N ASP A 10 -11.59 -9.99 4.68
CA ASP A 10 -11.41 -9.42 6.01
C ASP A 10 -10.92 -10.47 7.02
N SER A 11 -10.73 -10.06 8.27
CA SER A 11 -10.29 -10.94 9.36
C SER A 11 -11.32 -12.02 9.74
N GLN A 12 -12.56 -11.92 9.27
CA GLN A 12 -13.62 -12.91 9.47
C GLN A 12 -13.77 -13.86 8.27
N GLY A 13 -12.99 -13.66 7.20
CA GLY A 13 -13.06 -14.46 5.98
C GLY A 13 -14.13 -14.01 4.99
N THR A 14 -14.69 -12.80 5.15
CA THR A 14 -15.65 -12.21 4.20
C THR A 14 -14.89 -11.58 3.03
N VAL A 15 -15.34 -11.82 1.80
CA VAL A 15 -14.75 -11.17 0.62
C VAL A 15 -15.09 -9.69 0.64
N VAL A 16 -14.07 -8.83 0.77
CA VAL A 16 -14.22 -7.36 0.75
C VAL A 16 -13.81 -6.75 -0.59
N LEU A 17 -13.05 -7.48 -1.40
CA LEU A 17 -12.71 -7.11 -2.77
C LEU A 17 -12.58 -8.39 -3.60
N ASP A 18 -13.35 -8.47 -4.69
CA ASP A 18 -13.22 -9.54 -5.68
C ASP A 18 -12.98 -8.94 -7.07
N VAL A 19 -11.78 -9.14 -7.60
CA VAL A 19 -11.44 -8.83 -8.99
C VAL A 19 -10.91 -10.08 -9.71
N THR A 20 -11.45 -11.25 -9.36
CA THR A 20 -11.08 -12.53 -10.00
C THR A 20 -11.47 -12.62 -11.47
N ASP A 21 -12.48 -11.85 -11.90
CA ASP A 21 -13.05 -11.85 -13.25
C ASP A 21 -12.65 -10.62 -14.10
N ARG A 22 -11.87 -9.68 -13.54
CA ARG A 22 -11.47 -8.44 -14.20
C ARG A 22 -9.97 -8.23 -14.07
N THR A 23 -9.30 -7.91 -15.18
CA THR A 23 -7.89 -7.50 -15.15
C THR A 23 -7.80 -6.08 -14.59
N PRO A 24 -7.25 -5.88 -13.37
CA PRO A 24 -7.08 -4.53 -12.85
C PRO A 24 -6.12 -3.75 -13.74
N ARG A 25 -6.52 -2.54 -14.15
CA ARG A 25 -5.63 -1.64 -14.89
C ARG A 25 -4.89 -0.77 -13.89
N ILE A 26 -3.59 -1.03 -13.74
CA ILE A 26 -2.69 -0.14 -12.98
C ILE A 26 -2.57 1.16 -13.76
N LEU A 27 -2.90 2.27 -13.11
CA LEU A 27 -2.82 3.62 -13.68
C LEU A 27 -1.59 4.37 -13.21
N GLY A 28 -1.08 4.03 -12.03
CA GLY A 28 0.18 4.57 -11.53
C GLY A 28 0.71 3.83 -10.31
N SER A 29 1.94 4.18 -9.94
CA SER A 29 2.63 3.67 -8.76
C SER A 29 3.38 4.80 -8.05
N PHE A 30 3.47 4.70 -6.74
CA PHE A 30 4.22 5.59 -5.88
C PHE A 30 5.08 4.78 -4.91
N THR A 31 6.28 5.27 -4.64
CA THR A 31 7.22 4.65 -3.71
C THR A 31 7.43 5.58 -2.53
N THR A 32 7.18 5.12 -1.30
CA THR A 32 7.45 5.93 -0.11
C THR A 32 8.96 6.17 0.06
N PRO A 33 9.39 7.27 0.68
CA PRO A 33 10.81 7.47 0.98
C PRO A 33 11.34 6.40 1.93
N ALA A 34 12.62 6.04 1.78
CA ALA A 34 13.31 5.18 2.75
C ALA A 34 13.46 5.89 4.10
N ILE A 35 13.16 5.19 5.20
CA ILE A 35 13.21 5.77 6.56
C ILE A 35 14.44 5.24 7.29
N LYS A 36 15.35 6.16 7.64
CA LYS A 36 16.65 5.86 8.28
C LYS A 36 16.71 6.21 9.77
N SER A 37 15.63 6.72 10.34
CA SER A 37 15.56 7.13 11.76
C SER A 37 14.23 6.74 12.40
N LYS A 38 14.21 6.65 13.73
CA LYS A 38 13.00 6.39 14.52
C LYS A 38 12.13 7.64 14.52
N ARG A 39 11.20 7.73 13.57
CA ARG A 39 10.26 8.83 13.43
C ARG A 39 8.97 8.33 12.78
N THR A 40 7.93 9.14 12.89
CA THR A 40 6.75 9.02 12.05
C THR A 40 6.98 9.79 10.76
N VAL A 41 6.71 9.15 9.62
CA VAL A 41 6.70 9.79 8.30
C VAL A 41 5.30 9.63 7.74
N THR A 42 4.74 10.74 7.27
CA THR A 42 3.43 10.77 6.63
C THR A 42 3.55 11.22 5.19
N GLY A 43 2.57 10.87 4.38
CA GLY A 43 2.44 11.40 3.04
C GLY A 43 1.05 11.17 2.48
N GLN A 44 0.82 11.76 1.32
CA GLN A 44 -0.45 11.70 0.60
C GLN A 44 -0.18 11.44 -0.87
N ILE A 45 -1.01 10.60 -1.48
CA ILE A 45 -0.96 10.26 -2.90
C ILE A 45 -2.36 10.51 -3.45
N LYS A 46 -2.47 11.39 -4.44
CA LYS A 46 -3.73 11.66 -5.12
C LYS A 46 -3.75 10.92 -6.46
N HIS A 47 -4.84 10.25 -6.79
CA HIS A 47 -5.01 9.73 -8.15
C HIS A 47 -5.51 10.85 -9.08
N GLU A 48 -4.94 10.97 -10.28
CA GLU A 48 -5.27 12.07 -11.22
C GLU A 48 -6.55 11.82 -12.02
N GLY A 49 -7.68 11.70 -11.33
CA GLY A 49 -8.99 11.73 -11.98
C GLY A 49 -9.46 10.37 -12.50
N LEU A 50 -9.83 9.49 -11.57
CA LEU A 50 -10.61 8.29 -11.90
C LEU A 50 -12.02 8.57 -12.46
N ARG A 51 -12.39 9.85 -12.65
CA ARG A 51 -13.68 10.30 -13.22
C ARG A 51 -14.89 9.60 -12.58
N GLY A 52 -14.85 9.40 -11.27
CA GLY A 52 -15.91 8.72 -10.51
C GLY A 52 -15.83 7.18 -10.49
N ARG A 53 -14.78 6.55 -11.04
CA ARG A 53 -14.53 5.11 -10.87
C ARG A 53 -13.91 4.85 -9.50
N THR A 54 -14.21 3.70 -8.92
CA THR A 54 -13.60 3.24 -7.67
C THR A 54 -12.11 2.98 -7.87
N ALA A 55 -11.27 3.64 -7.07
CA ALA A 55 -9.85 3.32 -6.99
C ALA A 55 -9.65 1.97 -6.30
N ILE A 56 -8.82 1.11 -6.89
CA ILE A 56 -8.21 0.01 -6.14
C ILE A 56 -6.79 0.43 -5.80
N TRP A 57 -6.47 0.44 -4.51
CA TRP A 57 -5.11 0.65 -4.01
C TRP A 57 -4.50 -0.70 -3.66
N TRP A 58 -3.31 -0.97 -4.19
CA TRP A 58 -2.55 -2.18 -3.90
C TRP A 58 -1.24 -1.80 -3.26
N LEU A 59 -0.91 -2.45 -2.15
CA LEU A 59 0.25 -2.11 -1.34
C LEU A 59 1.19 -3.30 -1.34
N GLU A 60 2.35 -3.13 -1.94
CA GLU A 60 3.44 -4.08 -1.85
C GLU A 60 4.41 -3.60 -0.77
N LEU A 61 4.36 -4.30 0.35
CA LEU A 61 5.35 -4.19 1.41
C LEU A 61 6.50 -5.12 1.05
N ALA A 62 7.66 -4.56 0.72
CA ALA A 62 8.88 -5.35 0.74
C ALA A 62 9.03 -5.95 2.14
N LYS A 63 8.99 -7.29 2.25
CA LYS A 63 9.19 -8.00 3.51
C LYS A 63 10.43 -7.39 4.19
N PRO A 64 10.35 -6.93 5.44
CA PRO A 64 11.49 -6.32 6.08
C PRO A 64 12.64 -7.32 6.02
N ALA A 65 13.81 -6.85 5.55
CA ALA A 65 14.97 -7.69 5.30
C ALA A 65 15.44 -8.45 6.56
N SER A 66 14.95 -8.07 7.75
CA SER A 66 15.10 -8.85 8.97
C SER A 66 13.90 -8.67 9.90
N ALA A 67 13.63 -9.68 10.73
CA ALA A 67 12.65 -9.65 11.81
C ALA A 67 12.99 -8.65 12.95
N ALA A 68 14.04 -7.84 12.80
CA ALA A 68 14.54 -6.93 13.84
C ALA A 68 14.14 -5.45 13.65
N HIS A 69 13.54 -5.08 12.52
CA HIS A 69 12.91 -3.78 12.32
C HIS A 69 11.45 -3.85 12.79
N GLN A 70 11.01 -2.86 13.56
CA GLN A 70 9.62 -2.75 14.00
C GLN A 70 9.07 -1.40 13.55
N TYR A 71 7.98 -1.44 12.81
CA TYR A 71 7.27 -0.27 12.36
C TYR A 71 5.78 -0.59 12.28
N ASP A 72 4.97 0.41 12.60
CA ASP A 72 3.54 0.40 12.36
C ASP A 72 3.26 1.20 11.10
N TYR A 73 2.25 0.79 10.34
CA TYR A 73 1.76 1.56 9.20
C TYR A 73 0.25 1.70 9.28
N SER A 74 -0.25 2.86 8.86
CA SER A 74 -1.68 3.11 8.71
C SER A 74 -1.93 3.73 7.35
N ILE A 75 -2.99 3.27 6.69
CA ILE A 75 -3.41 3.77 5.39
C ILE A 75 -4.89 4.10 5.50
N HIS A 76 -5.25 5.30 5.06
CA HIS A 76 -6.62 5.78 5.04
C HIS A 76 -6.89 6.39 3.67
N GLN A 77 -8.03 6.04 3.08
CA GLN A 77 -8.50 6.67 1.86
C GLN A 77 -9.52 7.75 2.22
N ASP A 78 -9.26 8.97 1.79
CA ASP A 78 -10.22 10.08 1.79
C ASP A 78 -10.48 10.46 0.33
N ASN A 79 -11.65 10.09 -0.18
CA ASN A 79 -12.06 10.31 -1.56
C ASN A 79 -11.03 9.77 -2.59
N ASP A 80 -10.37 10.68 -3.31
CA ASP A 80 -9.37 10.41 -4.35
C ASP A 80 -7.93 10.41 -3.84
N THR A 81 -7.76 10.57 -2.53
CA THR A 81 -6.48 10.73 -1.87
C THR A 81 -6.24 9.57 -0.91
N LEU A 82 -5.12 8.88 -1.09
CA LEU A 82 -4.59 7.93 -0.14
C LEU A 82 -3.64 8.65 0.82
N ILE A 83 -3.97 8.65 2.11
CA ILE A 83 -3.13 9.17 3.18
C ILE A 83 -2.45 7.98 3.86
N TRP A 84 -1.15 8.09 4.08
CA TRP A 84 -0.37 7.05 4.74
C TRP A 84 0.48 7.61 5.88
N SER A 85 0.75 6.77 6.86
CA SER A 85 1.66 7.04 7.97
C SER A 85 2.49 5.79 8.26
N ILE A 86 3.78 5.96 8.47
CA ILE A 86 4.71 4.90 8.90
C ILE A 86 5.42 5.39 10.16
N THR A 87 5.21 4.69 11.26
CA THR A 87 5.86 4.98 12.56
C THR A 87 6.91 3.92 12.83
N VAL A 88 8.16 4.36 12.94
CA VAL A 88 9.29 3.45 13.14
C VAL A 88 9.62 3.29 14.62
N ASN A 89 9.22 2.17 15.20
CA ASN A 89 9.44 1.82 16.60
C ASN A 89 10.88 1.34 16.86
N ARG A 90 11.45 0.59 15.91
CA ARG A 90 12.82 0.05 16.02
C ARG A 90 13.52 -0.03 14.67
N LEU A 91 14.77 0.46 14.65
CA LEU A 91 15.74 0.28 13.58
C LEU A 91 17.01 -0.34 14.14
N LEU A 92 17.61 -1.25 13.39
CA LEU A 92 19.00 -1.67 13.62
C LEU A 92 19.97 -0.52 13.37
N TYR A 93 21.17 -0.59 13.95
CA TYR A 93 22.24 0.37 13.67
C TYR A 93 22.54 0.40 12.16
N ARG A 94 22.45 1.59 11.55
CA ARG A 94 22.53 1.81 10.08
C ARG A 94 21.45 1.09 9.25
N GLY A 95 20.42 0.55 9.90
CA GLY A 95 19.28 -0.06 9.24
C GLY A 95 18.36 0.96 8.58
N GLN A 96 17.55 0.50 7.63
CA GLN A 96 16.51 1.30 6.98
C GLN A 96 15.22 0.49 6.86
N VAL A 97 14.07 1.15 7.01
CA VAL A 97 12.79 0.55 6.63
C VAL A 97 12.69 0.61 5.10
N PRO A 98 12.43 -0.52 4.42
CA PRO A 98 12.31 -0.51 2.96
C PRO A 98 11.12 0.35 2.52
N PRO A 99 11.20 1.00 1.36
CA PRO A 99 10.07 1.69 0.76
C PRO A 99 8.85 0.79 0.62
N LEU A 100 7.68 1.37 0.84
CA LEU A 100 6.40 0.76 0.52
C LEU A 100 6.03 1.17 -0.90
N LEU A 101 5.72 0.19 -1.74
CA LEU A 101 5.27 0.42 -3.10
C LEU A 101 3.74 0.42 -3.13
N VAL A 102 3.18 1.54 -3.56
CA VAL A 102 1.73 1.78 -3.62
C VAL A 102 1.32 1.85 -5.08
N HIS A 103 0.47 0.95 -5.52
CA HIS A 103 -0.17 0.98 -6.83
C HIS A 103 -1.58 1.52 -6.70
N TYR A 104 -2.03 2.26 -7.72
CA TYR A 104 -3.45 2.60 -7.87
C TYR A 104 -3.94 2.27 -9.27
N GLY A 105 -5.20 1.86 -9.35
CA GLY A 105 -5.82 1.43 -10.59
C GLY A 105 -7.34 1.48 -10.56
N VAL A 106 -7.93 1.01 -11.66
CA VAL A 106 -9.37 0.86 -11.82
C VAL A 106 -9.69 -0.55 -12.33
N TYR A 107 -10.94 -0.95 -12.11
CA TYR A 107 -11.60 -1.99 -12.89
C TYR A 107 -12.33 -1.40 -14.10
#